data_AF-A0A934PWW8-F1
#
_entry.id   AF-A0A934PWW8-F1
#
_cell.length_a   1.000
_cell.length_b   1.000
_cell.length_c   1.000
_cell.angle_alpha   90.00
_cell.angle_beta   90.00
_cell.angle_gamma   90.00
#
_symmetry.space_group_name_H-M   'P 1'
#
loop_
_entity.id
_entity.type
_entity.pdbx_description
1 polymer ?
#
loop_
_entity_poly.entity_id
_entity_poly.type
_entity_poly.pdbx_seq_one_letter_code
_entity_poly.pdbx_strand_id
1 'polypeptide(L)'
;MTTYRELQEQAEKLLADAQQRAQQLLGEAESIRVKERQDNLELARSLIKEYGYTAKELGMGGSGGGGGVSSAKGRQSRSKAAQAQKVVKYRGPNGETWGGGRGRKPGWVQALLAQGKDLEQYRV
;
A
#
# COMPACT_ATOMS: atom_id res chain seq x y z
N MET A 1 -26.11 0.47 -64.41
CA MET A 1 -24.79 -0.14 -64.17
C MET A 1 -24.22 0.53 -62.94
N THR A 2 -24.07 -0.18 -61.83
CA THR A 2 -23.35 0.35 -60.65
C THR A 2 -21.93 0.67 -61.07
N THR A 3 -21.44 1.85 -60.70
CA THR A 3 -20.06 2.23 -61.00
C THR A 3 -19.11 1.56 -60.01
N TYR A 4 -17.89 1.27 -60.44
CA TYR A 4 -16.86 0.70 -59.57
C TYR A 4 -16.64 1.55 -58.30
N ARG A 5 -16.74 2.87 -58.43
CA ARG A 5 -16.63 3.82 -57.34
C ARG A 5 -17.75 3.66 -56.30
N GLU A 6 -19.01 3.54 -56.74
CA GLU A 6 -20.14 3.32 -55.82
C GLU A 6 -19.99 1.99 -55.07
N LEU A 7 -19.47 0.95 -55.73
CA LEU A 7 -19.18 -0.33 -55.08
C LEU A 7 -18.07 -0.20 -54.04
N GLN A 8 -17.03 0.58 -54.33
CA GLN A 8 -15.94 0.85 -53.39
C GLN A 8 -16.45 1.64 -52.16
N GLU A 9 -17.24 2.69 -52.38
CA GLU A 9 -17.83 3.51 -51.31
C GLU A 9 -18.77 2.67 -50.41
N GLN A 10 -19.56 1.75 -51.00
CA GLN A 10 -20.40 0.82 -50.24
C GLN A 10 -19.56 -0.16 -49.40
N ALA A 11 -18.46 -0.67 -49.93
CA ALA A 11 -17.55 -1.56 -49.21
C ALA A 11 -16.85 -0.84 -48.04
N GLU A 12 -16.38 0.39 -48.25
CA GLU A 12 -15.74 1.21 -47.21
C GLU A 12 -16.72 1.52 -46.06
N LYS A 13 -17.97 1.88 -46.39
CA LYS A 13 -19.02 2.12 -45.39
C LYS A 13 -19.30 0.86 -44.56
N LEU A 14 -19.42 -0.30 -45.20
CA LEU A 14 -19.67 -1.56 -44.51
C LEU A 14 -18.52 -1.93 -43.56
N LEU A 15 -17.28 -1.69 -43.98
CA LEU A 15 -16.10 -1.90 -43.15
C LEU A 15 -16.10 -0.96 -41.94
N ALA A 16 -16.40 0.32 -42.15
CA ALA A 16 -16.49 1.30 -41.07
C ALA A 16 -17.59 0.93 -40.05
N ASP A 17 -18.76 0.49 -40.52
CA ASP A 17 -19.86 0.03 -39.67
C ASP A 17 -19.46 -1.23 -38.87
N ALA A 18 -18.76 -2.17 -39.49
CA ALA A 18 -18.26 -3.37 -38.81
C ALA A 18 -17.22 -3.02 -37.73
N GLN A 19 -16.31 -2.08 -38.02
CA GLN A 19 -15.32 -1.59 -37.06
C GLN A 19 -15.97 -0.87 -35.88
N GLN A 20 -16.95 -0.01 -36.13
CA GLN A 20 -17.72 0.68 -35.09
C GLN A 20 -18.41 -0.32 -34.15
N ARG A 21 -19.09 -1.32 -34.70
CA ARG A 21 -19.76 -2.37 -33.90
C ARG A 21 -18.76 -3.17 -33.07
N ALA A 22 -17.60 -3.52 -33.64
CA ALA A 22 -16.55 -4.21 -32.91
C ALA A 22 -16.03 -3.38 -31.72
N GLN A 23 -15.80 -2.08 -31.91
CA GLN A 23 -15.38 -1.17 -30.84
C GLN A 23 -16.43 -1.06 -29.74
N GLN A 24 -17.72 -0.96 -30.11
CA GLN A 24 -18.82 -0.93 -29.14
C GLN A 24 -18.86 -2.20 -28.28
N LEU A 25 -18.78 -3.37 -28.91
CA LEU A 25 -18.79 -4.66 -28.21
C LEU A 25 -17.59 -4.81 -27.27
N LEU A 26 -16.40 -4.35 -27.68
CA LEU A 26 -15.21 -4.36 -26.82
C LEU A 26 -15.38 -3.44 -25.61
N GLY A 27 -15.89 -2.22 -25.82
CA GLY A 27 -16.15 -1.27 -24.73
C GLY A 27 -17.21 -1.79 -23.75
N GLU A 28 -18.29 -2.38 -24.25
CA GLU A 28 -19.32 -3.00 -23.43
C GLU A 28 -18.75 -4.16 -22.61
N ALA A 29 -17.99 -5.07 -23.24
CA ALA A 29 -17.36 -6.18 -22.56
C ALA A 29 -16.40 -5.72 -21.45
N GLU A 30 -15.61 -4.67 -21.67
CA GLU A 30 -14.75 -4.10 -20.64
C GLU A 30 -15.56 -3.51 -19.48
N SER A 31 -16.64 -2.78 -19.78
CA SER A 31 -17.52 -2.21 -18.76
C SER A 31 -18.16 -3.29 -17.88
N ILE A 32 -18.59 -4.40 -18.49
CA ILE A 32 -19.15 -5.56 -17.78
C ILE A 32 -18.09 -6.17 -16.87
N ARG A 33 -16.88 -6.40 -17.36
CA ARG A 33 -15.78 -6.97 -16.55
C ARG A 33 -15.39 -6.08 -15.37
N VAL A 34 -15.40 -4.76 -15.54
CA VAL A 34 -15.13 -3.82 -14.45
C VAL A 34 -16.25 -3.85 -13.42
N LYS A 35 -17.52 -3.86 -13.87
CA LYS A 35 -18.69 -3.94 -12.99
C LYS A 35 -18.74 -5.25 -12.21
N GLU A 36 -18.60 -6.39 -12.87
CA GLU A 36 -18.55 -7.71 -12.22
C GLU A 36 -17.42 -7.79 -11.19
N ARG A 37 -16.25 -7.21 -11.50
CA ARG A 37 -15.14 -7.14 -10.54
C ARG A 37 -15.50 -6.29 -9.33
N GLN A 38 -16.15 -5.14 -9.52
CA GLN A 38 -16.59 -4.27 -8.43
C GLN A 38 -17.63 -4.98 -7.55
N ASP A 39 -18.65 -5.58 -8.16
CA ASP A 39 -19.70 -6.32 -7.46
C ASP A 39 -19.10 -7.48 -6.65
N ASN A 40 -18.17 -8.24 -7.24
CA ASN A 40 -17.46 -9.32 -6.54
C ASN A 40 -16.59 -8.81 -5.39
N LEU A 41 -15.96 -7.63 -5.52
CA LEU A 41 -15.19 -7.02 -4.44
C LEU A 41 -16.07 -6.56 -3.29
N GLU A 42 -17.25 -6.02 -3.58
CA GLU A 42 -18.22 -5.62 -2.56
C GLU A 42 -18.75 -6.85 -1.80
N LEU A 43 -19.08 -7.92 -2.51
CA LEU A 43 -19.45 -9.20 -1.90
C LEU A 43 -18.31 -9.78 -1.04
N ALA A 44 -17.08 -9.75 -1.52
CA ALA A 44 -15.93 -10.18 -0.73
C ALA A 44 -15.75 -9.34 0.54
N ARG A 45 -15.92 -8.02 0.45
CA ARG A 45 -15.86 -7.11 1.62
C ARG A 45 -16.96 -7.38 2.63
N SER A 46 -18.19 -7.66 2.18
CA SER A 46 -19.29 -7.99 3.09
C SER A 46 -19.02 -9.31 3.81
N LEU A 47 -18.58 -10.35 3.10
CA LEU A 47 -18.22 -11.64 3.68
C LEU A 47 -17.07 -11.52 4.69
N ILE A 48 -16.04 -10.74 4.39
CA ILE A 48 -14.93 -10.46 5.32
C ILE A 48 -15.45 -9.78 6.60
N LYS A 49 -16.39 -8.85 6.47
CA LYS A 49 -16.96 -8.11 7.62
C LYS A 49 -17.89 -8.99 8.46
N GLU A 50 -18.71 -9.81 7.83
CA GLU A 50 -19.70 -10.66 8.51
C GLU A 50 -19.04 -11.81 9.27
N TYR A 51 -18.08 -12.49 8.64
CA TYR A 51 -17.43 -13.68 9.20
C TYR A 51 -16.07 -13.38 9.85
N GLY A 52 -15.59 -12.15 9.75
CA GLY A 52 -14.33 -11.73 10.37
C GLY A 52 -13.07 -12.35 9.76
N TYR A 53 -13.12 -12.76 8.48
CA TYR A 53 -11.98 -13.39 7.80
C TYR A 53 -10.73 -12.51 7.85
N THR A 54 -9.62 -13.09 8.28
CA THR A 54 -8.33 -12.41 8.31
C THR A 54 -7.56 -12.64 7.01
N ALA A 55 -6.68 -11.69 6.65
CA ALA A 55 -5.80 -11.84 5.49
C ALA A 55 -4.95 -13.12 5.54
N LYS A 56 -4.67 -13.66 6.73
CA LYS A 56 -3.94 -14.92 6.91
C LYS A 56 -4.77 -16.13 6.51
N GLU A 57 -6.06 -16.16 6.86
CA GLU A 57 -6.99 -17.24 6.50
C GLU A 57 -7.32 -17.24 5.02
N LEU A 58 -7.35 -16.06 4.40
CA LEU A 58 -7.53 -15.90 2.96
C LEU A 58 -6.23 -16.13 2.15
N GLY A 59 -5.14 -16.59 2.79
CA GLY A 59 -3.87 -16.85 2.12
C GLY A 59 -3.12 -15.60 1.64
N MET A 60 -3.59 -14.40 1.95
CA MET A 60 -2.97 -13.10 1.62
C MET A 60 -1.83 -12.71 2.58
N GLY A 61 -1.34 -13.65 3.39
CA GLY A 61 -0.36 -13.44 4.47
C GLY A 61 1.11 -13.69 4.08
N GLY A 62 1.49 -13.60 2.81
CA GLY A 62 2.84 -13.84 2.31
C GLY A 62 3.61 -12.55 1.98
N SER A 63 4.90 -12.52 2.38
CA SER A 63 5.84 -11.40 2.31
C SER A 63 5.78 -10.53 1.03
N GLY A 64 5.31 -9.28 1.18
CA GLY A 64 5.72 -8.15 0.35
C GLY A 64 4.64 -7.51 -0.52
N GLY A 65 4.06 -6.41 0.00
CA GLY A 65 3.64 -5.27 -0.82
C GLY A 65 2.16 -5.13 -1.17
N GLY A 66 1.47 -4.23 -0.47
CA GLY A 66 0.24 -3.52 -0.90
C GLY A 66 -1.05 -4.33 -0.85
N GLY A 67 -2.17 -3.92 -0.26
CA GLY A 67 -2.62 -2.66 0.31
C GLY A 67 -4.16 -2.67 0.31
N GLY A 68 -4.78 -2.54 1.49
CA GLY A 68 -6.22 -2.32 1.70
C GLY A 68 -7.04 -3.61 1.96
N VAL A 69 -7.90 -3.72 2.98
CA VAL A 69 -8.50 -2.73 3.88
C VAL A 69 -8.71 -3.39 5.24
N SER A 70 -8.06 -2.88 6.28
CA SER A 70 -8.55 -2.98 7.65
C SER A 70 -8.40 -1.62 8.31
N SER A 71 -9.55 -1.08 8.66
CA SER A 71 -9.74 0.21 9.30
C SER A 71 -8.96 0.32 10.60
N ALA A 72 -8.52 1.56 10.84
CA ALA A 72 -8.39 2.18 12.15
C ALA A 72 -7.44 1.50 13.15
N LYS A 73 -6.24 2.08 13.27
CA LYS A 73 -5.80 2.86 14.44
C LYS A 73 -4.29 2.69 14.62
N GLY A 74 -3.57 3.75 14.28
CA GLY A 74 -2.33 4.08 14.96
C GLY A 74 -1.04 3.47 14.41
N ARG A 75 -0.08 4.38 14.24
CA ARG A 75 1.36 4.15 14.26
C ARG A 75 2.00 3.74 12.93
N GLN A 76 2.04 4.73 12.05
CA GLN A 76 3.23 5.00 11.27
C GLN A 76 4.44 5.09 12.21
N SER A 77 5.31 4.08 12.23
CA SER A 77 6.76 4.25 12.10
C SER A 77 7.53 2.97 12.41
N ARG A 78 8.37 2.62 11.43
CA ARG A 78 9.68 1.97 11.56
C ARG A 78 9.71 0.49 11.92
N SER A 79 9.98 -0.27 10.86
CA SER A 79 11.07 -1.26 10.80
C SER A 79 11.22 -2.13 12.05
N LYS A 80 10.58 -3.28 11.99
CA LYS A 80 10.89 -4.46 12.79
C LYS A 80 12.26 -5.01 12.35
N ALA A 81 13.31 -4.29 12.72
CA ALA A 81 14.69 -4.76 12.66
C ALA A 81 15.19 -4.83 14.11
N ALA A 82 15.45 -6.06 14.55
CA ALA A 82 16.16 -6.43 15.76
C ALA A 82 15.58 -5.88 17.07
N GLN A 83 14.65 -6.67 17.63
CA GLN A 83 14.33 -6.67 19.06
C GLN A 83 15.48 -7.35 19.82
N ALA A 84 16.71 -6.85 19.65
CA ALA A 84 17.76 -7.03 20.64
C ALA A 84 17.34 -6.17 21.82
N GLN A 85 17.06 -6.81 22.96
CA GLN A 85 16.78 -6.18 24.24
C GLN A 85 17.65 -4.92 24.42
N LYS A 86 17.09 -3.74 24.14
CA LYS A 86 17.77 -2.47 24.35
C LYS A 86 17.84 -2.27 25.85
N VAL A 87 18.94 -2.72 26.46
CA VAL A 87 19.30 -2.34 27.83
C VAL A 87 19.38 -0.81 27.83
N VAL A 88 18.36 -0.15 28.37
CA VAL A 88 18.36 1.30 28.57
C VAL A 88 19.31 1.55 29.73
N LYS A 89 20.50 2.07 29.44
CA LYS A 89 21.50 2.38 30.46
C LYS A 89 21.42 3.81 30.95
N TYR A 90 20.88 4.73 30.14
CA TYR A 90 20.82 6.15 30.48
C TYR A 90 19.47 6.75 30.10
N ARG A 91 18.95 7.67 30.91
CA ARG A 91 17.72 8.43 30.68
C ARG A 91 17.99 9.93 30.85
N GLY A 92 17.76 10.69 29.79
CA GLY A 92 17.91 12.15 29.76
C GLY A 92 16.80 12.90 30.50
N PRO A 93 16.97 14.22 30.69
CA PRO A 93 16.05 15.07 31.47
C PRO A 93 14.63 15.14 30.90
N ASN A 94 14.47 14.94 29.59
CA ASN A 94 13.18 14.95 28.89
C ASN A 94 12.59 13.54 28.68
N GLY A 95 13.10 12.52 29.39
CA GLY A 95 12.62 11.14 29.30
C GLY A 95 13.20 10.32 28.13
N GLU A 96 14.17 10.86 27.39
CA GLU A 96 14.87 10.18 26.31
C GLU A 96 15.76 9.06 26.84
N THR A 97 15.84 7.91 26.17
CA THR A 97 16.60 6.74 26.65
C THR A 97 17.74 6.35 25.70
N TRP A 98 18.89 5.95 26.26
CA TRP A 98 20.05 5.52 25.50
C TRP A 98 20.73 4.30 26.11
N GLY A 99 21.11 3.34 25.28
CA GLY A 99 21.67 2.06 25.73
C GLY A 99 23.18 2.02 25.93
N GLY A 100 23.87 3.16 25.80
CA GLY A 100 25.34 3.21 25.94
C GLY A 100 26.10 2.37 24.89
N GLY A 101 25.49 2.08 23.74
CA GLY A 101 26.08 1.27 22.67
C GLY A 101 27.04 2.05 21.78
N ARG A 102 27.82 1.32 20.95
CA ARG A 102 28.67 1.90 19.89
C ARG A 102 27.81 2.44 18.76
N GLY A 103 27.88 3.74 18.51
CA GLY A 103 27.11 4.44 17.47
C GLY A 103 27.00 5.94 17.73
N ARG A 104 26.28 6.66 16.85
CA ARG A 104 26.04 8.10 17.02
C ARG A 104 25.32 8.35 18.35
N LYS A 105 25.91 9.19 19.20
CA LYS A 105 25.32 9.62 20.48
C LYS A 105 24.04 10.41 20.21
N PRO A 106 22.96 10.23 20.98
CA PRO A 106 21.77 11.08 20.90
C PRO A 106 22.09 12.56 21.12
N GLY A 107 21.28 13.45 20.55
CA GLY A 107 21.51 14.90 20.66
C GLY A 107 21.58 15.40 22.09
N TRP A 108 20.74 14.86 22.99
CA TRP A 108 20.77 15.21 24.41
C TRP A 108 22.06 14.77 25.11
N VAL A 109 22.62 13.61 24.76
CA VAL A 109 23.92 13.16 25.29
C VAL A 109 25.03 14.09 24.83
N GLN A 110 25.02 14.50 23.55
CA GLN A 110 25.99 15.45 23.02
C GLN A 110 25.86 16.82 23.70
N ALA A 111 24.63 17.29 23.93
CA ALA A 111 24.37 18.55 24.62
C ALA A 111 24.86 18.52 26.08
N LEU A 112 24.65 17.40 26.81
CA LEU A 112 25.19 17.23 28.16
C LEU A 112 26.72 17.25 28.18
N LEU A 113 27.36 16.52 27.25
CA LEU A 113 28.81 16.51 27.13
C LEU A 113 29.36 17.90 26.74
N ALA A 114 28.68 18.63 25.86
CA ALA A 114 29.05 20.00 25.48
C ALA A 114 28.87 20.99 26.63
N GLN A 115 27.92 20.75 27.53
CA GLN A 115 27.71 21.53 28.76
C GLN A 115 28.71 21.14 29.87
N GLY A 116 29.64 20.20 29.62
CA GLY A 116 30.59 19.72 30.64
C GLY A 116 29.95 18.86 31.73
N LYS A 117 28.73 18.33 31.49
CA LYS A 117 28.02 17.49 32.44
C LYS A 117 28.43 16.03 32.28
N ASP A 118 28.51 15.33 33.40
CA ASP A 118 28.82 13.92 33.43
C ASP A 118 27.59 13.09 33.05
N LEU A 119 27.75 12.24 32.05
CA LEU A 119 26.69 11.38 31.53
C LEU A 119 26.30 10.28 32.53
N GLU A 120 27.22 9.89 33.42
CA GLU A 120 26.95 8.87 34.45
C GLU A 120 25.83 9.29 35.42
N GLN A 121 25.59 10.59 35.60
CA GLN A 121 24.48 11.08 36.44
C GLN A 121 23.09 10.75 35.86
N TYR A 122 23.03 10.47 34.56
CA TYR A 122 21.81 10.14 33.84
C TYR A 122 21.65 8.63 33.65
N ARG A 123 22.44 7.82 34.35
CA ARG A 123 22.36 6.36 34.29
C ARG A 123 21.11 5.84 35.02
N VAL A 124 20.44 4.85 34.43
CA VAL A 124 19.27 4.16 34.98
C VAL A 124 19.51 2.65 35.07
#